data_AF-A0A2N2PQ49-F1
#
_entry.id   AF-A0A2N2PQ49-F1
#
_cell.length_a   1.000
_cell.length_b   1.000
_cell.length_c   1.000
_cell.angle_alpha   90.00
_cell.angle_beta   90.00
_cell.angle_gamma   90.00
#
_symmetry.space_group_name_H-M   'P 1'
#
loop_
_entity.id
_entity.type
_entity.pdbx_description
1 polymer ?
#
loop_
_entity_poly.entity_id
_entity_poly.type
_entity_poly.pdbx_seq_one_letter_code
_entity_poly.pdbx_strand_id
1 'polypeptide(L)'
;MTMTRVVQRVSADGLQLPRELIERWGAQEGQEVVIELARSFIYIVPAELDAVEIADRAATCVFDQVGDATAVGQPERVGERWRVPILLSYRSKQLGVLTYSLRGELLPDESDSAQTMRERSREG
;
A
#
# COMPACT_ATOMS: atom_id res chain seq x y z
N MET A 1 12.98 -16.84 7.84
CA MET A 1 13.15 -15.46 8.36
C MET A 1 14.56 -15.32 8.93
N THR A 2 15.33 -14.36 8.44
CA THR A 2 16.68 -14.08 8.98
C THR A 2 16.56 -12.99 10.03
N MET A 3 16.91 -13.29 11.27
CA MET A 3 16.88 -12.32 12.36
C MET A 3 18.18 -11.51 12.35
N THR A 4 18.09 -10.20 12.11
CA THR A 4 19.24 -9.29 12.19
C THR A 4 19.28 -8.68 13.59
N ARG A 5 20.42 -8.82 14.28
CA ARG A 5 20.63 -8.23 15.60
C ARG A 5 21.76 -7.20 15.53
N VAL A 6 21.47 -5.99 15.95
CA VAL A 6 22.46 -4.92 16.12
C VAL A 6 22.47 -4.52 17.59
N VAL A 7 23.66 -4.30 18.14
CA VAL A 7 23.84 -3.77 19.50
C VAL A 7 24.28 -2.33 19.37
N GLN A 8 23.53 -1.42 19.98
CA GLN A 8 23.84 0.00 19.97
C GLN A 8 23.71 0.59 21.38
N ARG A 9 24.52 1.60 21.67
CA ARG A 9 24.42 2.41 22.88
C ARG A 9 23.51 3.61 22.60
N VAL A 10 22.57 3.88 23.50
CA VAL A 10 21.76 5.11 23.49
C VAL A 10 22.67 6.29 23.83
N SER A 11 22.71 7.30 22.96
CA SER A 11 23.46 8.55 23.18
C SER A 11 22.52 9.67 23.63
N ALA A 12 23.07 10.88 23.80
CA ALA A 12 22.27 12.08 24.06
C ALA A 12 21.31 12.40 22.90
N ASP A 13 21.63 11.96 21.69
CA ASP A 13 20.80 12.12 20.48
C ASP A 13 19.78 10.97 20.32
N GLY A 14 19.71 10.06 21.29
CA GLY A 14 18.77 8.94 21.32
C GLY A 14 19.32 7.63 20.72
N LEU A 15 18.41 6.81 20.21
CA LEU A 15 18.69 5.55 19.53
C LEU A 15 18.65 5.79 18.02
N GLN A 16 19.73 5.46 17.30
CA GLN A 16 19.85 5.71 15.87
C GLN A 16 19.81 4.41 15.08
N LEU A 17 18.74 4.15 14.34
CA LEU A 17 18.70 2.97 13.47
C LEU A 17 19.66 3.15 12.29
N PRO A 18 20.63 2.24 12.07
CA PRO A 18 21.46 2.27 10.88
C PRO A 18 20.59 2.25 9.62
N ARG A 19 20.95 3.06 8.64
CA ARG A 19 20.22 3.21 7.37
C ARG A 19 20.00 1.86 6.69
N GLU A 20 21.00 0.98 6.75
CA GLU A 20 20.94 -0.36 6.15
C GLU A 20 19.86 -1.23 6.79
N LEU A 21 19.50 -1.02 8.07
CA LEU A 21 18.38 -1.73 8.70
C LEU A 21 17.05 -1.20 8.18
N ILE A 22 16.92 0.11 8.00
CA ILE A 22 15.71 0.76 7.48
C ILE A 22 15.46 0.30 6.04
N GLU A 23 16.50 0.30 5.20
CA GLU A 23 16.42 -0.17 3.81
C GLU A 23 16.11 -1.66 3.72
N ARG A 24 16.73 -2.50 4.56
CA ARG A 24 16.43 -3.95 4.60
C ARG A 24 15.04 -4.27 5.15
N TRP A 25 14.50 -3.42 6.01
CA TRP A 25 13.12 -3.49 6.45
C TRP A 25 12.13 -3.09 5.32
N GLY A 26 12.64 -2.43 4.27
CA GLY A 26 11.85 -2.03 3.10
C GLY A 26 11.19 -0.66 3.25
N ALA A 27 11.56 0.11 4.29
CA ALA A 27 11.04 1.45 4.46
C ALA A 27 11.65 2.42 3.44
N GLN A 28 10.83 3.33 2.94
CA GLN A 28 11.22 4.33 1.95
C GLN A 28 11.36 5.71 2.57
N GLU A 29 12.13 6.57 1.92
CA GLU A 29 12.22 7.98 2.31
C GLU A 29 10.83 8.63 2.27
N GLY A 30 10.51 9.41 3.30
CA GLY A 30 9.21 10.07 3.45
C GLY A 30 8.07 9.17 3.94
N GLN A 31 8.30 7.86 4.12
CA GLN A 31 7.29 6.95 4.64
C GLN A 31 7.01 7.20 6.12
N GLU A 32 5.72 7.33 6.46
CA GLU A 32 5.29 7.44 7.86
C GLU A 32 5.35 6.08 8.57
N VAL A 33 5.80 6.11 9.82
CA VAL A 33 5.98 4.92 10.66
C VAL A 33 5.35 5.15 12.02
N VAL A 34 4.75 4.10 12.57
CA VAL A 34 4.22 4.08 13.93
C VAL A 34 5.28 3.48 14.85
N ILE A 35 5.60 4.21 15.92
CA ILE A 35 6.51 3.76 16.97
C ILE A 35 5.68 3.46 18.22
N GLU A 36 5.60 2.18 18.59
CA GLU A 36 4.87 1.73 19.78
C GLU A 36 5.85 1.36 20.89
N LEU A 37 5.61 1.88 22.09
CA LEU A 37 6.43 1.64 23.27
C LEU A 37 5.75 0.63 24.19
N ALA A 38 6.37 -0.54 24.35
CA ALA A 38 6.02 -1.53 25.36
C ALA A 38 7.05 -1.52 26.50
N ARG A 39 6.74 -2.17 27.63
CA ARG A 39 7.60 -2.19 28.83
C ARG A 39 9.04 -2.66 28.57
N SER A 40 9.26 -3.49 27.54
CA SER A 40 10.58 -4.07 27.25
C SER A 40 10.96 -4.03 25.77
N PHE A 41 10.11 -3.46 24.92
CA PHE A 41 10.28 -3.48 23.46
C PHE A 41 9.80 -2.18 22.84
N ILE A 42 10.44 -1.80 21.74
CA ILE A 42 9.97 -0.74 20.86
C ILE A 42 9.59 -1.43 19.55
N TYR A 43 8.35 -1.27 19.12
CA TYR A 43 7.90 -1.72 17.80
C TYR A 43 7.91 -0.54 16.85
N ILE A 44 8.45 -0.76 15.66
CA ILE A 44 8.45 0.21 14.58
C ILE A 44 7.81 -0.51 13.39
N VAL A 45 6.64 -0.03 13.00
CA VAL A 45 5.83 -0.62 11.92
C VAL A 45 5.47 0.48 10.92
N PRO A 46 5.23 0.15 9.64
CA PRO A 46 4.73 1.15 8.70
C PRO A 46 3.37 1.64 9.17
N ALA A 47 3.08 2.93 8.98
CA ALA A 47 1.73 3.44 9.21
C ALA A 47 0.72 2.77 8.28
N GLU A 48 -0.52 2.62 8.76
CA GLU A 48 -1.63 2.30 7.87
C GLU A 48 -1.83 3.47 6.92
N LEU A 49 -2.03 3.17 5.64
CA LEU A 49 -2.34 4.19 4.65
C LEU A 49 -3.80 4.60 4.75
N ASP A 50 -4.03 5.89 4.53
CA ASP A 50 -5.38 6.44 4.44
C ASP A 50 -6.02 6.16 3.06
N ALA A 51 -7.29 6.57 2.92
CA ALA A 51 -8.03 6.37 1.67
C ALA A 51 -7.43 7.15 0.48
N VAL A 52 -6.77 8.28 0.71
CA VAL A 52 -6.15 9.09 -0.34
C VAL A 52 -4.90 8.41 -0.86
N GLU A 53 -4.02 7.98 0.04
CA GLU A 53 -2.79 7.28 -0.31
C GLU A 53 -3.06 5.95 -1.04
N ILE A 54 -4.11 5.23 -0.63
CA ILE A 54 -4.55 4.02 -1.33
C ILE A 54 -5.11 4.33 -2.72
N ALA A 55 -5.88 5.43 -2.87
CA ALA A 55 -6.39 5.85 -4.16
C ALA A 55 -5.24 6.19 -5.13
N ASP A 56 -4.21 6.90 -4.65
CA ASP A 56 -3.04 7.26 -5.44
C ASP A 56 -2.28 6.01 -5.92
N ARG A 57 -2.07 5.03 -5.04
CA ARG A 57 -1.45 3.75 -5.41
C ARG A 57 -2.28 2.97 -6.44
N ALA A 58 -3.59 2.94 -6.26
CA ALA A 58 -4.49 2.32 -7.22
C ALA A 58 -4.43 3.03 -8.58
N ALA A 59 -4.35 4.36 -8.59
CA ALA A 59 -4.27 5.17 -9.80
C ALA A 59 -3.00 4.87 -10.58
N THR A 60 -1.84 4.83 -9.90
CA THR A 60 -0.58 4.40 -10.53
C THR A 60 -0.69 2.99 -11.09
N CYS A 61 -1.23 2.04 -10.32
CA CYS A 61 -1.37 0.65 -10.75
C CYS A 61 -2.23 0.51 -12.01
N VAL A 62 -3.41 1.14 -12.06
CA VAL A 62 -4.31 1.03 -13.23
C VAL A 62 -3.81 1.83 -14.42
N PHE A 63 -3.12 2.95 -14.21
CA PHE A 63 -2.46 3.68 -15.28
C PHE A 63 -1.41 2.81 -15.99
N ASP A 64 -0.55 2.16 -15.21
CA ASP A 64 0.52 1.31 -15.75
C ASP A 64 0.00 0.02 -16.37
N GLN A 65 -1.04 -0.57 -15.78
CA GLN A 65 -1.48 -1.93 -16.13
C GLN A 65 -2.77 -1.98 -16.95
N VAL A 66 -3.65 -1.00 -16.91
CA VAL A 66 -4.94 -1.07 -17.62
C VAL A 66 -5.00 -0.05 -18.75
N GLY A 67 -4.65 1.20 -18.45
CA GLY A 67 -4.59 2.31 -19.41
C GLY A 67 -5.25 3.59 -18.90
N ASP A 68 -5.12 4.65 -19.69
CA ASP A 68 -5.52 6.03 -19.38
C ASP A 68 -7.03 6.28 -19.32
N ALA A 69 -7.85 5.41 -19.91
CA ALA A 69 -9.31 5.50 -19.86
C ALA A 69 -9.93 4.99 -18.54
N THR A 70 -9.12 4.72 -17.52
CA THR A 70 -9.56 4.23 -16.21
C THR A 70 -9.57 5.32 -15.15
N ALA A 71 -10.47 5.19 -14.20
CA ALA A 71 -10.58 6.05 -13.03
C ALA A 71 -10.65 5.19 -11.77
N VAL A 72 -10.16 5.74 -10.67
CA VAL A 72 -10.21 5.12 -9.34
C VAL A 72 -11.42 5.65 -8.59
N GLY A 73 -12.30 4.74 -8.16
CA GLY A 73 -13.39 5.05 -7.25
C GLY A 73 -12.89 5.25 -5.82
N GLN A 74 -13.77 5.75 -4.94
CA GLN A 74 -13.42 5.97 -3.54
C GLN A 74 -13.02 4.65 -2.86
N PRO A 75 -11.82 4.57 -2.24
CA PRO A 75 -11.45 3.39 -1.46
C PRO A 75 -12.35 3.17 -0.26
N GLU A 76 -12.74 1.93 -0.05
CA GLU A 76 -13.55 1.49 1.08
C GLU A 76 -12.77 0.53 1.96
N ARG A 77 -12.71 0.82 3.27
CA ARG A 77 -12.12 -0.10 4.24
C ARG A 77 -13.12 -1.22 4.57
N VAL A 78 -12.73 -2.46 4.31
CA VAL A 78 -13.51 -3.66 4.59
C VAL A 78 -12.67 -4.59 5.46
N GLY A 79 -12.85 -4.51 6.78
CA GLY A 79 -12.01 -5.20 7.75
C GLY A 79 -10.57 -4.69 7.74
N GLU A 80 -9.61 -5.58 7.51
CA GLU A 80 -8.17 -5.28 7.42
C GLU A 80 -7.70 -5.04 5.98
N ARG A 81 -8.62 -4.61 5.10
CA ARG A 81 -8.34 -4.41 3.69
C ARG A 81 -8.97 -3.14 3.17
N TRP A 82 -8.37 -2.62 2.12
CA TRP A 82 -8.95 -1.59 1.27
C TRP A 82 -9.45 -2.21 -0.01
N ARG A 83 -10.69 -1.90 -0.39
CA ARG A 83 -11.26 -2.25 -1.69
C ARG A 83 -11.41 -0.98 -2.51
N VAL A 84 -10.89 -1.01 -3.72
CA VAL A 84 -10.84 0.15 -4.60
C VAL A 84 -11.55 -0.19 -5.90
N PRO A 85 -12.76 0.36 -6.14
CA PRO A 85 -13.47 0.16 -7.40
C PRO A 85 -12.70 0.80 -8.55
N ILE A 86 -12.50 0.07 -9.65
CA ILE A 86 -11.91 0.61 -10.88
C ILE A 86 -13.02 0.87 -11.87
N LEU A 87 -13.07 2.09 -12.42
CA LEU A 87 -14.15 2.59 -13.25
C LEU A 87 -13.63 2.98 -14.64
N LEU A 88 -14.52 2.95 -15.64
CA LEU A 88 -14.33 3.65 -16.91
C LEU A 88 -14.58 5.14 -16.71
N SER A 89 -13.58 5.96 -17.00
CA SER A 89 -13.58 7.40 -16.71
C SER A 89 -14.76 8.16 -17.33
N TYR A 90 -15.23 7.72 -18.50
CA TYR A 90 -16.26 8.41 -19.29
C TYR A 90 -17.69 7.85 -19.16
N ARG A 91 -17.89 6.74 -18.42
CA ARG A 91 -19.21 6.07 -18.32
C ARG A 91 -19.59 5.63 -16.90
N SER A 92 -18.74 5.85 -15.89
CA SER A 92 -18.93 5.35 -14.52
C SER A 92 -19.22 3.84 -14.44
N LYS A 93 -18.87 3.08 -15.49
CA LYS A 93 -18.99 1.60 -15.52
C LYS A 93 -17.85 1.02 -14.71
N GLN A 94 -18.16 0.18 -13.73
CA GLN A 94 -17.14 -0.53 -12.98
C GLN A 94 -16.51 -1.63 -13.84
N LEU A 95 -15.18 -1.60 -13.92
CA LEU A 95 -14.34 -2.58 -14.61
C LEU A 95 -13.89 -3.69 -13.67
N GLY A 96 -13.68 -3.38 -12.40
CA GLY A 96 -13.21 -4.36 -11.42
C GLY A 96 -12.99 -3.74 -10.05
N VAL A 97 -12.27 -4.47 -9.21
CA VAL A 97 -11.85 -4.05 -7.87
C VAL A 97 -10.38 -4.43 -7.67
N LEU A 98 -9.58 -3.47 -7.19
CA LEU A 98 -8.27 -3.76 -6.61
C LEU A 98 -8.41 -3.85 -5.09
N THR A 99 -7.75 -4.83 -4.49
CA THR A 99 -7.73 -5.02 -3.04
C THR A 99 -6.32 -4.80 -2.52
N TYR A 100 -6.19 -3.94 -1.52
CA TYR A 100 -4.93 -3.62 -0.85
C TYR A 100 -4.97 -4.01 0.62
N SER A 101 -3.82 -4.33 1.20
CA SER A 101 -3.64 -4.37 2.65
C SER A 101 -3.75 -2.96 3.24
N LEU A 102 -3.90 -2.86 4.58
CA LEU A 102 -3.86 -1.55 5.27
C LEU A 102 -2.55 -0.79 5.05
N ARG A 103 -1.48 -1.46 4.60
CA ARG A 103 -0.17 -0.86 4.31
C ARG A 103 0.04 -0.55 2.83
N GLY A 104 -1.00 -0.71 2.01
CA GLY A 104 -0.97 -0.43 0.58
C GLY A 104 -0.25 -1.47 -0.26
N GLU A 105 -0.10 -2.70 0.22
CA GLU A 105 0.37 -3.82 -0.61
C GLU A 105 -0.81 -4.35 -1.43
N LEU A 106 -0.65 -4.46 -2.76
CA LEU A 106 -1.67 -5.05 -3.62
C LEU A 106 -1.80 -6.54 -3.32
N LEU A 107 -3.03 -7.03 -3.15
CA LEU A 107 -3.37 -8.43 -2.92
C LEU A 107 -3.90 -9.03 -4.24
N PRO A 108 -3.06 -9.70 -5.06
CA PRO A 108 -3.43 -10.08 -6.43
C PRO A 108 -4.53 -11.14 -6.47
N ASP A 109 -4.50 -12.09 -5.54
CA ASP A 109 -5.48 -13.18 -5.44
C ASP A 109 -6.88 -12.69 -5.04
N GLU A 110 -6.97 -11.45 -4.54
CA GLU A 110 -8.20 -10.80 -4.09
C GLU A 110 -8.61 -9.61 -4.97
N SER A 111 -7.89 -9.40 -6.07
CA SER A 111 -8.11 -8.31 -7.02
C SER A 111 -8.56 -8.87 -8.37
N ASP A 112 -9.37 -8.12 -9.11
CA ASP A 112 -9.57 -8.41 -10.52
C ASP A 112 -8.24 -8.23 -11.27
N SER A 113 -7.96 -9.13 -12.21
CA SER A 113 -6.74 -9.03 -13.02
C SER A 113 -6.81 -7.84 -13.98
N ALA A 114 -5.64 -7.28 -14.32
CA ALA A 114 -5.54 -6.23 -15.34
C ALA A 114 -6.13 -6.67 -16.69
N GLN A 115 -5.95 -7.95 -17.06
CA GLN A 115 -6.54 -8.51 -18.28
C GLN A 115 -8.06 -8.46 -18.24
N THR A 116 -8.68 -8.92 -17.14
CA THR A 116 -10.13 -8.91 -16.95
C THR A 116 -10.68 -7.48 -17.04
N MET A 117 -10.01 -6.51 -16.43
CA MET A 117 -10.43 -5.10 -16.48
C MET A 117 -10.33 -4.53 -17.90
N ARG A 118 -9.30 -4.89 -18.68
CA ARG A 118 -9.17 -4.49 -20.10
C ARG A 118 -10.21 -5.17 -21.01
N GLU A 119 -10.60 -6.39 -20.72
CA GLU A 119 -11.65 -7.09 -21.48
C GLU A 119 -13.00 -6.40 -21.25
N ARG A 120 -13.37 -6.16 -19.98
CA ARG A 120 -14.61 -5.45 -19.61
C ARG A 120 -14.67 -4.02 -20.13
N SER A 121 -13.52 -3.38 -20.37
CA SER A 121 -13.48 -2.02 -20.93
C SER A 121 -13.83 -1.97 -22.42
N ARG A 122 -13.67 -3.09 -23.13
CA ARG A 122 -14.03 -3.25 -24.56
C ARG A 122 -15.47 -3.70 -24.77
N GLU A 123 -16.10 -4.29 -23.76
CA GLU A 123 -17.48 -4.77 -23.77
C GLU A 123 -18.50 -3.62 -23.58
N GLY A 124 -18.40 -2.54 -24.37
CA GLY A 124 -19.24 -1.35 -24.19
C GLY A 124 -19.39 -0.48 -25.43
#